data_AF-A0A969VBH4-F1
#
_entry.id   AF-A0A969VBH4-F1
#
_cell.length_a   1.000
_cell.length_b   1.000
_cell.length_c   1.000
_cell.angle_alpha   90.00
_cell.angle_beta   90.00
_cell.angle_gamma   90.00
#
_symmetry.space_group_name_H-M   'P 1'
#
loop_
_entity.id
_entity.type
_entity.pdbx_description
1 polymer ?
#
loop_
_entity_poly.entity_id
_entity_poly.type
_entity_poly.pdbx_seq_one_letter_code
_entity_poly.pdbx_strand_id
1 'polypeptide(L)'
;MDYLFTSATQALLNTGKLAQPVAKTGKLLPVARDPATAQFVEIAKIFYPSTTGTQEARGVLGFLAQLAGGGPVEPLVAPVHLTIAPLQIAQTHVGFQKIYRMLNSLKINLAVMQATAAVIGIGTVSETVLSAVNLDQILKFREEAKHQRLKIKDGFIDLRHVLKDRGVEVIQQIYKVAHDSNFQMYRQKLVNGYDSFSKGIKRCQSALTLPDIQLRNAEINIGRDLLFEALKIYDNPSLLEGLCSTAQLRQMECIWAIEQAIGITFQLQRAYDIVSDRLSGLQSKIRQDCLTVLKGCQSEPELDFLFPELTRIIGHDLSVIEFWQNELDWMQTLSPKEQHQLASLDKQSADNLKSSFHTTFAPIAAEPSLYESLKQKSHFLSLRDQLVFALKPELRRGHEFYVSQQALLTGYQALAPSSWQEISDLTVANLYYYFKVREDSTENYPTEQELETPSWHFSKTLKNRLFCGDLPNND
;
A
#
# COMPACT_ATOMS: atom_id res chain seq x y z
N MET A 1 -9.82 1.78 -10.52
CA MET A 1 -10.42 3.04 -10.04
C MET A 1 -11.57 3.34 -10.95
N ASP A 2 -12.72 3.68 -10.38
CA ASP A 2 -13.89 4.10 -11.16
C ASP A 2 -14.08 5.60 -11.00
N TYR A 3 -14.60 6.22 -12.05
CA TYR A 3 -14.80 7.66 -12.12
C TYR A 3 -16.30 7.94 -12.07
N LEU A 4 -16.75 8.62 -11.02
CA LEU A 4 -18.12 9.05 -10.87
C LEU A 4 -18.31 10.43 -11.49
N PHE A 5 -18.91 10.44 -12.68
CA PHE A 5 -19.42 11.64 -13.31
C PHE A 5 -20.87 11.91 -12.87
N THR A 6 -21.35 13.14 -13.07
CA THR A 6 -22.78 13.43 -12.98
C THR A 6 -23.57 12.52 -13.93
N SER A 7 -24.83 12.20 -13.57
CA SER A 7 -25.66 11.31 -14.39
C SER A 7 -25.81 11.80 -15.84
N ALA A 8 -25.84 13.12 -16.04
CA ALA A 8 -25.88 13.74 -17.36
C ALA A 8 -24.59 13.45 -18.16
N THR A 9 -23.42 13.73 -17.58
CA THR A 9 -22.13 13.45 -18.21
C THR A 9 -21.93 11.96 -18.45
N GLN A 10 -22.31 11.10 -17.50
CA GLN A 10 -22.21 9.64 -17.67
C GLN A 10 -23.08 9.15 -18.84
N ALA A 11 -24.30 9.65 -18.99
CA ALA A 11 -25.16 9.32 -20.13
C ALA A 11 -24.54 9.77 -21.47
N LEU A 12 -23.87 10.93 -21.49
CA LEU A 12 -23.18 11.42 -22.69
C LEU A 12 -21.91 10.61 -23.01
N LEU A 13 -21.17 10.15 -22.00
CA LEU A 13 -20.05 9.22 -22.19
C LEU A 13 -20.54 7.88 -22.75
N ASN A 14 -21.61 7.32 -22.19
CA ASN A 14 -22.18 6.04 -22.65
C ASN A 14 -22.73 6.10 -24.09
N THR A 15 -23.14 7.28 -24.54
CA THR A 15 -23.61 7.50 -25.93
C THR A 15 -22.50 7.94 -26.89
N GLY A 16 -21.24 8.02 -26.42
CA GLY A 16 -20.09 8.45 -27.22
C GLY A 16 -20.08 9.94 -27.60
N LYS A 17 -20.99 10.74 -27.03
CA LYS A 17 -21.06 12.19 -27.26
C LYS A 17 -19.99 12.95 -26.49
N LEU A 18 -19.55 12.40 -25.36
CA LEU A 18 -18.33 12.80 -24.67
C LEU A 18 -17.34 11.64 -24.71
N ALA A 19 -16.06 11.98 -24.63
CA ALA A 19 -14.97 11.03 -24.54
C ALA A 19 -14.18 11.24 -23.24
N GLN A 20 -13.61 10.16 -22.73
CA GLN A 20 -12.70 10.20 -21.60
C GLN A 20 -11.26 10.07 -22.12
N PRO A 21 -10.34 10.97 -21.76
CA PRO A 21 -8.93 10.84 -22.11
C PRO A 21 -8.33 9.55 -21.53
N VAL A 22 -7.35 9.00 -22.25
CA VAL A 22 -6.65 7.77 -21.88
C VAL A 22 -5.18 8.10 -21.65
N ALA A 23 -4.65 7.68 -20.51
CA ALA A 23 -3.23 7.79 -20.17
C ALA A 23 -2.37 6.91 -21.10
N LYS A 24 -1.05 7.14 -21.12
CA LYS A 24 -0.10 6.30 -21.88
C LYS A 24 -0.18 4.82 -21.51
N THR A 25 -0.59 4.52 -20.28
CA THR A 25 -0.79 3.17 -19.74
C THR A 25 -2.08 2.50 -20.21
N GLY A 26 -2.93 3.19 -20.98
CA GLY A 26 -4.24 2.69 -21.39
C GLY A 26 -5.34 2.88 -20.35
N LYS A 27 -5.03 3.46 -19.18
CA LYS A 27 -6.01 3.76 -18.13
C LYS A 27 -6.78 5.04 -18.45
N LEU A 28 -8.07 5.04 -18.17
CA LEU A 28 -8.93 6.22 -18.32
C LEU A 28 -8.53 7.29 -17.29
N LEU A 29 -8.73 8.57 -17.62
CA LEU A 29 -8.46 9.72 -16.74
C LEU A 29 -9.77 10.35 -16.24
N PRO A 30 -9.83 11.02 -15.08
CA PRO A 30 -11.07 11.49 -14.44
C PRO A 30 -11.64 12.76 -15.09
N VAL A 31 -11.59 12.87 -16.42
CA VAL A 31 -12.04 14.06 -17.15
C VAL A 31 -12.96 13.65 -18.29
N ALA A 32 -14.08 14.33 -18.44
CA ALA A 32 -14.92 14.22 -19.62
C ALA A 32 -14.58 15.35 -20.58
N ARG A 33 -14.42 15.01 -21.86
CA ARG A 33 -14.07 15.93 -22.93
C ARG A 33 -15.08 15.81 -24.06
N ASP A 34 -15.50 16.94 -24.60
CA ASP A 34 -16.27 16.98 -25.85
C ASP A 34 -15.30 16.80 -27.04
N PRO A 35 -15.44 15.72 -27.83
CA PRO A 35 -14.56 15.47 -28.98
C PRO A 35 -14.76 16.46 -30.12
N ALA A 36 -15.94 17.08 -30.24
CA ALA A 36 -16.25 18.04 -31.32
C ALA A 36 -15.65 19.43 -31.04
N THR A 37 -15.75 19.89 -29.79
CA THR A 37 -15.24 21.21 -29.39
C THR A 37 -13.87 21.18 -28.74
N ALA A 38 -13.35 19.99 -28.47
CA ALA A 38 -12.12 19.74 -27.74
C ALA A 38 -12.12 20.27 -26.29
N GLN A 39 -13.28 20.69 -25.77
CA GLN A 39 -13.43 21.31 -24.44
C GLN A 39 -13.57 20.28 -23.32
N PHE A 40 -13.01 20.58 -22.15
CA PHE A 40 -13.26 19.84 -20.92
C PHE A 40 -14.63 20.22 -20.35
N VAL A 41 -15.41 19.20 -19.99
CA VAL A 41 -16.81 19.32 -19.57
C VAL A 41 -16.97 19.06 -18.08
N GLU A 42 -16.32 18.03 -17.55
CA GLU A 42 -16.42 17.66 -16.14
C GLU A 42 -15.14 16.98 -15.65
N ILE A 43 -14.82 17.20 -14.38
CA ILE A 43 -13.85 16.41 -13.63
C ILE A 43 -14.62 15.45 -12.73
N ALA A 44 -14.42 14.14 -12.91
CA ALA A 44 -15.09 13.11 -12.13
C ALA A 44 -14.66 13.14 -10.67
N LYS A 45 -15.56 12.67 -9.80
CA LYS A 45 -15.18 12.23 -8.46
C LYS A 45 -14.52 10.86 -8.56
N ILE A 46 -13.39 10.69 -7.90
CA ILE A 46 -12.71 9.39 -7.84
C ILE A 46 -13.47 8.51 -6.85
N PHE A 47 -13.85 7.31 -7.29
CA PHE A 47 -14.50 6.31 -6.46
C PHE A 47 -13.73 5.00 -6.56
N TYR A 48 -13.50 4.38 -5.40
CA TYR A 48 -12.98 3.03 -5.33
C TYR A 48 -14.19 2.12 -5.17
N PRO A 49 -14.65 1.46 -6.26
CA PRO A 49 -15.85 0.67 -6.21
C PRO A 49 -15.66 -0.54 -5.28
N SER A 50 -16.53 -0.68 -4.29
CA SER A 50 -16.87 -2.00 -3.76
C SER A 50 -17.67 -2.74 -4.83
N THR A 51 -16.98 -3.42 -5.74
CA THR A 51 -17.68 -4.27 -6.69
C THR A 51 -18.04 -5.58 -5.98
N THR A 52 -19.31 -5.84 -5.77
CA THR A 52 -19.87 -7.10 -5.24
C THR A 52 -19.86 -8.23 -6.28
N GLY A 53 -18.88 -8.26 -7.18
CA GLY A 53 -18.74 -9.31 -8.19
C GLY A 53 -18.50 -10.68 -7.55
N THR A 54 -19.13 -11.73 -8.09
CA THR A 54 -19.03 -13.10 -7.60
C THR A 54 -17.57 -13.59 -7.50
N GLN A 55 -17.22 -14.17 -6.35
CA GLN A 55 -15.90 -14.62 -5.89
C GLN A 55 -15.09 -15.51 -6.85
N GLU A 56 -15.71 -16.06 -7.90
CA GLU A 56 -15.16 -17.21 -8.63
C GLU A 56 -14.50 -16.86 -9.96
N ALA A 57 -14.71 -15.65 -10.51
CA ALA A 57 -14.33 -15.32 -11.89
C ALA A 57 -13.08 -14.43 -12.04
N ARG A 58 -12.45 -14.00 -10.95
CA ARG A 58 -11.33 -13.05 -11.01
C ARG A 58 -10.20 -13.49 -10.09
N GLY A 59 -9.02 -13.73 -10.65
CA GLY A 59 -7.78 -14.01 -9.90
C GLY A 59 -7.39 -12.89 -8.93
N VAL A 60 -6.21 -12.98 -8.30
CA VAL A 60 -5.82 -12.09 -7.20
C VAL A 60 -5.93 -10.62 -7.58
N LEU A 61 -5.71 -10.22 -8.84
CA LEU A 61 -5.88 -8.83 -9.28
C LEU A 61 -7.34 -8.31 -9.24
N GLY A 62 -8.33 -9.11 -9.60
CA GLY A 62 -9.73 -8.68 -9.49
C GLY A 62 -10.30 -8.86 -8.08
N PHE A 63 -9.71 -9.75 -7.30
CA PHE A 63 -9.93 -9.91 -5.86
C PHE A 63 -9.33 -8.75 -5.04
N LEU A 64 -8.12 -8.28 -5.38
CA LEU A 64 -7.48 -7.08 -4.85
C LEU A 64 -8.24 -5.81 -5.25
N ALA A 65 -8.79 -5.76 -6.47
CA ALA A 65 -9.65 -4.67 -6.92
C ALA A 65 -11.00 -4.64 -6.15
N GLN A 66 -11.50 -5.80 -5.73
CA GLN A 66 -12.70 -5.95 -4.90
C GLN A 66 -12.43 -5.67 -3.41
N LEU A 67 -11.23 -5.99 -2.91
CA LEU A 67 -10.75 -5.68 -1.55
C LEU A 67 -10.40 -4.20 -1.35
N ALA A 68 -9.82 -3.56 -2.36
CA ALA A 68 -9.75 -2.09 -2.44
C ALA A 68 -11.16 -1.45 -2.50
N GLY A 69 -12.19 -2.27 -2.72
CA GLY A 69 -13.58 -1.94 -2.75
C GLY A 69 -14.30 -2.18 -1.43
N GLY A 70 -14.14 -1.26 -0.49
CA GLY A 70 -14.82 -1.38 0.80
C GLY A 70 -14.64 -0.19 1.72
N GLY A 71 -14.74 1.03 1.19
CA GLY A 71 -14.82 2.23 2.03
C GLY A 71 -13.61 3.16 1.98
N PRO A 72 -13.81 4.46 2.19
CA PRO A 72 -12.78 5.48 2.07
C PRO A 72 -11.83 5.45 3.26
N VAL A 73 -10.66 4.94 2.99
CA VAL A 73 -9.55 5.04 3.91
C VAL A 73 -8.45 5.75 3.16
N GLU A 74 -7.96 6.85 3.71
CA GLU A 74 -6.79 7.53 3.14
C GLU A 74 -5.68 6.50 2.88
N PRO A 75 -5.07 6.51 1.69
CA PRO A 75 -3.96 5.61 1.37
C PRO A 75 -2.89 5.67 2.47
N LEU A 76 -2.36 4.51 2.85
CA LEU A 76 -1.44 4.38 3.97
C LEU A 76 -0.18 5.21 3.76
N VAL A 77 0.29 5.23 2.51
CA VAL A 77 1.58 5.79 2.15
C VAL A 77 1.38 7.02 1.27
N ALA A 78 0.31 7.11 0.49
CA ALA A 78 0.17 8.10 -0.58
C ALA A 78 -1.07 8.98 -0.49
N PRO A 79 -1.20 9.93 0.46
CA PRO A 79 -2.39 10.76 0.67
C PRO A 79 -2.61 11.74 -0.50
N VAL A 80 -2.90 11.24 -1.68
CA VAL A 80 -3.01 12.03 -2.89
C VAL A 80 -4.46 12.49 -3.02
N HIS A 81 -4.66 13.75 -2.67
CA HIS A 81 -5.76 14.58 -3.17
C HIS A 81 -5.24 15.49 -4.29
N LEU A 82 -4.29 15.01 -5.10
CA LEU A 82 -3.76 15.80 -6.22
C LEU A 82 -4.84 15.83 -7.30
N THR A 83 -5.44 17.01 -7.45
CA THR A 83 -6.42 17.26 -8.49
C THR A 83 -5.73 17.52 -9.83
N ILE A 84 -6.54 17.40 -10.86
CA ILE A 84 -6.26 17.40 -12.30
C ILE A 84 -5.77 18.77 -12.83
N ALA A 85 -5.19 19.62 -11.98
CA ALA A 85 -4.63 20.90 -12.39
C ALA A 85 -3.37 21.24 -11.57
N PRO A 86 -2.23 20.56 -11.81
CA PRO A 86 -0.96 20.84 -11.13
C PRO A 86 -0.47 22.29 -11.32
N LEU A 87 -0.97 23.02 -12.32
CA LEU A 87 -0.71 24.45 -12.50
C LEU A 87 -1.33 25.33 -11.42
N GLN A 88 -2.49 24.97 -10.88
CA GLN A 88 -3.16 25.73 -9.82
C GLN A 88 -2.51 25.58 -8.47
N ILE A 89 -1.88 24.42 -8.24
CA ILE A 89 -1.15 24.09 -7.03
C ILE A 89 -0.05 25.12 -6.75
N ALA A 90 0.60 25.65 -7.80
CA ALA A 90 1.69 26.61 -7.67
C ALA A 90 1.23 28.09 -7.59
N GLN A 91 -0.06 28.38 -7.81
CA GLN A 91 -0.56 29.76 -8.04
C GLN A 91 -1.79 30.15 -7.22
N THR A 92 -2.42 29.23 -6.49
CA THR A 92 -3.68 29.52 -5.79
C THR A 92 -3.62 29.11 -4.32
N HIS A 93 -4.30 29.89 -3.47
CA HIS A 93 -4.41 29.59 -2.04
C HIS A 93 -5.01 28.19 -1.78
N VAL A 94 -6.00 27.79 -2.58
CA VAL A 94 -6.63 26.45 -2.50
C VAL A 94 -5.64 25.34 -2.85
N GLY A 95 -4.83 25.54 -3.89
CA GLY A 95 -3.76 24.62 -4.29
C GLY A 95 -2.71 24.43 -3.19
N PHE A 96 -2.30 25.52 -2.54
CA PHE A 96 -1.40 25.45 -1.39
C PHE A 96 -2.02 24.70 -0.22
N GLN A 97 -3.28 24.99 0.15
CA GLN A 97 -3.98 24.28 1.23
C GLN A 97 -4.03 22.76 1.01
N LYS A 98 -4.23 22.31 -0.23
CA LYS A 98 -4.16 20.88 -0.58
C LYS A 98 -2.78 20.30 -0.25
N ILE A 99 -1.68 20.96 -0.65
CA ILE A 99 -0.32 20.52 -0.33
C ILE A 99 -0.04 20.54 1.17
N TYR A 100 -0.49 21.56 1.91
CA TYR A 100 -0.33 21.59 3.37
C TYR A 100 -0.93 20.33 4.01
N ARG A 101 -2.15 19.94 3.60
CA ARG A 101 -2.82 18.75 4.10
C ARG A 101 -2.07 17.47 3.74
N MET A 102 -1.59 17.36 2.50
CA MET A 102 -0.81 16.19 2.06
C MET A 102 0.48 16.02 2.87
N LEU A 103 1.27 17.09 2.98
CA LEU A 103 2.53 17.07 3.74
C LEU A 103 2.30 16.79 5.23
N ASN A 104 1.21 17.31 5.81
CA ASN A 104 0.83 17.01 7.19
C ASN A 104 0.37 15.54 7.35
N SER A 105 -0.38 15.00 6.39
CA SER A 105 -0.79 13.60 6.41
C SER A 105 0.41 12.66 6.33
N LEU A 106 1.39 12.94 5.44
CA LEU A 106 2.66 12.19 5.38
C LEU A 106 3.42 12.23 6.70
N LYS A 107 3.47 13.40 7.36
CA LYS A 107 4.11 13.54 8.67
C LYS A 107 3.44 12.73 9.76
N ILE A 108 2.10 12.72 9.80
CA ILE A 108 1.34 11.91 10.75
C ILE A 108 1.56 10.42 10.47
N ASN A 109 1.48 10.01 9.20
CA ASN A 109 1.66 8.62 8.79
C ASN A 109 3.05 8.11 9.21
N LEU A 110 4.11 8.87 8.92
CA LEU A 110 5.47 8.52 9.31
C LEU A 110 5.59 8.34 10.83
N ALA A 111 5.03 9.26 11.64
CA ALA A 111 5.07 9.15 13.09
C ALA A 111 4.29 7.93 13.63
N VAL A 112 3.13 7.61 13.03
CA VAL A 112 2.36 6.42 13.39
C VAL A 112 3.14 5.15 13.03
N MET A 113 3.69 5.08 11.81
CA MET A 113 4.42 3.90 11.32
C MET A 113 5.66 3.63 12.17
N GLN A 114 6.43 4.66 12.47
CA GLN A 114 7.57 4.59 13.37
C GLN A 114 7.18 4.10 14.78
N ALA A 115 6.08 4.60 15.33
CA ALA A 115 5.60 4.14 16.65
C ALA A 115 5.13 2.69 16.61
N THR A 116 4.45 2.26 15.55
CA THR A 116 4.03 0.86 15.42
C THR A 116 5.20 -0.08 15.16
N ALA A 117 6.20 0.33 14.38
CA ALA A 117 7.44 -0.42 14.18
C ALA A 117 8.14 -0.68 15.52
N ALA A 118 8.15 0.33 16.41
CA ALA A 118 8.69 0.21 17.76
C ALA A 118 7.91 -0.78 18.64
N VAL A 119 6.58 -0.80 18.57
CA VAL A 119 5.76 -1.74 19.36
C VAL A 119 5.97 -3.18 18.90
N ILE A 120 6.09 -3.40 17.58
CA ILE A 120 6.36 -4.71 16.99
C ILE A 120 7.78 -5.14 17.35
N GLY A 121 8.78 -4.27 17.16
CA GLY A 121 10.13 -4.42 17.70
C GLY A 121 10.98 -5.55 17.06
N ILE A 122 12.10 -5.83 17.73
CA ILE A 122 13.15 -6.79 17.34
C ILE A 122 12.78 -8.20 17.84
N GLY A 123 12.91 -9.23 16.99
CA GLY A 123 12.72 -10.65 17.35
C GLY A 123 11.33 -11.24 17.08
N THR A 124 10.98 -12.33 17.79
CA THR A 124 9.69 -13.02 17.64
C THR A 124 8.56 -12.23 18.29
N VAL A 125 7.56 -11.88 17.49
CA VAL A 125 6.37 -11.12 17.93
C VAL A 125 5.23 -12.07 18.28
N SER A 126 4.48 -11.76 19.35
CA SER A 126 3.27 -12.51 19.67
C SER A 126 2.08 -12.02 18.84
N GLU A 127 1.11 -12.91 18.61
CA GLU A 127 -0.18 -12.57 17.98
C GLU A 127 -0.87 -11.38 18.67
N THR A 128 -0.83 -11.33 20.01
CA THR A 128 -1.39 -10.23 20.80
C THR A 128 -0.77 -8.88 20.43
N VAL A 129 0.57 -8.80 20.28
CA VAL A 129 1.27 -7.58 19.87
C VAL A 129 0.87 -7.17 18.46
N LEU A 130 0.85 -8.11 17.52
CA LEU A 130 0.46 -7.83 16.13
C LEU A 130 -0.99 -7.35 16.02
N SER A 131 -1.92 -7.94 16.78
CA SER A 131 -3.33 -7.51 16.82
C SER A 131 -3.51 -6.07 17.35
N ALA A 132 -2.61 -5.61 18.22
CA ALA A 132 -2.67 -4.29 18.84
C ALA A 132 -2.23 -3.15 17.90
N VAL A 133 -1.54 -3.49 16.80
CA VAL A 133 -0.99 -2.53 15.83
C VAL A 133 -1.28 -2.94 14.38
N ASN A 134 -2.34 -3.72 14.18
CA ASN A 134 -2.83 -4.10 12.86
C ASN A 134 -3.44 -2.91 12.10
N LEU A 135 -3.87 -3.17 10.86
CA LEU A 135 -4.40 -2.18 9.94
C LEU A 135 -5.49 -1.30 10.57
N ASP A 136 -6.51 -1.91 11.16
CA ASP A 136 -7.62 -1.20 11.82
C ASP A 136 -7.13 -0.26 12.91
N GLN A 137 -6.17 -0.69 13.73
CA GLN A 137 -5.62 0.15 14.79
C GLN A 137 -4.81 1.30 14.22
N ILE A 138 -4.05 1.06 13.15
CA ILE A 138 -3.28 2.11 12.49
C ILE A 138 -4.16 3.20 11.91
N LEU A 139 -5.24 2.81 11.25
CA LEU A 139 -6.20 3.76 10.70
C LEU A 139 -6.83 4.61 11.81
N LYS A 140 -7.14 3.99 12.97
CA LYS A 140 -7.60 4.71 14.16
C LYS A 140 -6.54 5.67 14.70
N PHE A 141 -5.29 5.24 14.86
CA PHE A 141 -4.21 6.09 15.37
C PHE A 141 -3.96 7.30 14.46
N ARG A 142 -4.01 7.10 13.14
CA ARG A 142 -3.89 8.20 12.16
C ARG A 142 -5.02 9.20 12.32
N GLU A 143 -6.25 8.71 12.43
CA GLU A 143 -7.42 9.57 12.58
C GLU A 143 -7.40 10.38 13.89
N GLU A 144 -7.00 9.74 14.99
CA GLU A 144 -6.84 10.41 16.27
C GLU A 144 -5.68 11.41 16.28
N ALA A 145 -4.56 11.09 15.62
CA ALA A 145 -3.42 11.99 15.47
C ALA A 145 -3.75 13.22 14.59
N LYS A 146 -4.52 13.04 13.51
CA LYS A 146 -5.04 14.16 12.68
C LYS A 146 -5.89 15.12 13.49
N HIS A 147 -6.74 14.58 14.37
CA HIS A 147 -7.58 15.36 15.28
C HIS A 147 -6.82 15.87 16.53
N GLN A 148 -5.48 15.73 16.56
CA GLN A 148 -4.61 16.12 17.67
C GLN A 148 -4.97 15.47 19.02
N ARG A 149 -5.76 14.38 18.99
CA ARG A 149 -6.09 13.58 20.17
C ARG A 149 -4.90 12.72 20.60
N LEU A 150 -4.06 12.32 19.65
CA LEU A 150 -2.74 11.76 19.90
C LEU A 150 -1.66 12.80 19.60
N LYS A 151 -0.85 13.10 20.62
CA LYS A 151 0.29 14.02 20.47
C LYS A 151 1.48 13.28 19.89
N ILE A 152 2.03 13.82 18.80
CA ILE A 152 3.31 13.37 18.26
C ILE A 152 4.42 14.13 18.98
N LYS A 153 5.30 13.41 19.68
CA LYS A 153 6.49 13.95 20.35
C LYS A 153 7.72 13.22 19.81
N ASP A 154 8.68 13.99 19.30
CA ASP A 154 9.95 13.47 18.78
C ASP A 154 9.77 12.39 17.69
N GLY A 155 8.71 12.49 16.89
CA GLY A 155 8.37 11.51 15.85
C GLY A 155 7.67 10.26 16.32
N PHE A 156 7.34 10.17 17.61
CA PHE A 156 6.60 9.07 18.18
C PHE A 156 5.25 9.54 18.74
N ILE A 157 4.22 8.74 18.53
CA ILE A 157 2.97 8.83 19.30
C ILE A 157 3.09 7.97 20.57
N ASP A 158 2.50 8.43 21.68
CA ASP A 158 2.50 7.64 22.92
C ASP A 158 1.44 6.54 22.85
N LEU A 159 1.82 5.41 22.27
CA LEU A 159 0.95 4.24 22.15
C LEU A 159 0.61 3.59 23.49
N ARG A 160 1.33 3.90 24.59
CA ARG A 160 1.01 3.31 25.91
C ARG A 160 -0.39 3.69 26.39
N HIS A 161 -0.79 4.93 26.14
CA HIS A 161 -2.11 5.39 26.56
C HIS A 161 -3.23 4.73 25.73
N VAL A 162 -2.97 4.52 24.44
CA VAL A 162 -3.96 3.97 23.49
C VAL A 162 -4.06 2.44 23.59
N LEU A 163 -2.96 1.79 23.97
CA LEU A 163 -2.85 0.34 24.09
C LEU A 163 -2.97 -0.17 25.54
N LYS A 164 -3.30 0.70 26.51
CA LYS A 164 -3.36 0.34 27.93
C LYS A 164 -4.32 -0.82 28.24
N ASP A 165 -5.39 -0.96 27.45
CA ASP A 165 -6.43 -1.98 27.62
C ASP A 165 -6.19 -3.21 26.73
N ARG A 166 -5.07 -3.27 25.98
CA ARG A 166 -4.76 -4.32 25.00
C ARG A 166 -4.03 -5.54 25.56
N GLY A 167 -3.89 -5.62 26.88
CA GLY A 167 -3.32 -6.76 27.59
C GLY A 167 -1.90 -6.53 28.10
N VAL A 168 -1.52 -7.31 29.11
CA VAL A 168 -0.24 -7.20 29.83
C VAL A 168 0.96 -7.46 28.90
N GLU A 169 0.81 -8.36 27.93
CA GLU A 169 1.85 -8.72 26.96
C GLU A 169 2.27 -7.54 26.08
N VAL A 170 1.31 -6.75 25.59
CA VAL A 170 1.57 -5.55 24.77
C VAL A 170 2.32 -4.50 25.59
N ILE A 171 1.88 -4.30 26.83
CA ILE A 171 2.52 -3.36 27.76
C ILE A 171 3.95 -3.82 28.06
N GLN A 172 4.15 -5.10 28.34
CA GLN A 172 5.48 -5.68 28.59
C GLN A 172 6.39 -5.53 27.38
N GLN A 173 5.90 -5.76 26.16
CA GLN A 173 6.70 -5.58 24.94
C GLN A 173 7.11 -4.12 24.76
N ILE A 174 6.21 -3.17 24.98
CA ILE A 174 6.54 -1.73 24.94
C ILE A 174 7.63 -1.39 25.97
N TYR A 175 7.52 -1.91 27.20
CA TYR A 175 8.54 -1.71 28.21
C TYR A 175 9.87 -2.36 27.84
N LYS A 176 9.85 -3.60 27.34
CA LYS A 176 11.04 -4.33 26.91
C LYS A 176 11.79 -3.56 25.83
N VAL A 177 11.09 -3.16 24.78
CA VAL A 177 11.67 -2.40 23.67
C VAL A 177 12.19 -1.04 24.15
N ALA A 178 11.48 -0.35 25.05
CA ALA A 178 11.94 0.94 25.59
C ALA A 178 13.24 0.85 26.43
N HIS A 179 13.55 -0.31 27.01
CA HIS A 179 14.75 -0.53 27.83
C HIS A 179 15.87 -1.25 27.07
N ASP A 180 15.65 -1.66 25.83
CA ASP A 180 16.67 -2.25 24.98
C ASP A 180 17.65 -1.16 24.50
N SER A 181 18.94 -1.34 24.77
CA SER A 181 19.97 -0.34 24.46
C SER A 181 20.18 -0.13 22.96
N ASN A 182 20.06 -1.19 22.15
CA ASN A 182 20.11 -1.10 20.69
C ASN A 182 18.89 -0.32 20.19
N PHE A 183 17.71 -0.63 20.73
CA PHE A 183 16.49 0.11 20.42
C PHE A 183 16.56 1.58 20.85
N GLN A 184 17.17 1.93 21.98
CA GLN A 184 17.37 3.33 22.37
C GLN A 184 18.29 4.08 21.39
N MET A 185 19.37 3.43 20.94
CA MET A 185 20.23 3.98 19.89
C MET A 185 19.47 4.15 18.57
N TYR A 186 18.69 3.14 18.15
CA TYR A 186 17.83 3.22 16.96
C TYR A 186 16.79 4.32 17.07
N ARG A 187 16.12 4.41 18.23
CA ARG A 187 15.16 5.47 18.53
C ARG A 187 15.79 6.84 18.39
N GLN A 188 17.00 7.05 18.92
CA GLN A 188 17.67 8.35 18.79
C GLN A 188 17.96 8.70 17.32
N LYS A 189 18.39 7.73 16.50
CA LYS A 189 18.56 7.94 15.05
C LYS A 189 17.23 8.34 14.40
N LEU A 190 16.16 7.63 14.71
CA LEU A 190 14.82 7.89 14.17
C LEU A 190 14.25 9.25 14.63
N VAL A 191 14.50 9.68 15.87
CA VAL A 191 14.16 11.02 16.35
C VAL A 191 14.84 12.08 15.48
N ASN A 192 16.14 11.91 15.21
CA ASN A 192 16.90 12.85 14.38
C ASN A 192 16.37 12.86 12.93
N GLY A 193 16.07 11.68 12.37
CA GLY A 193 15.46 11.57 11.05
C GLY A 193 14.11 12.26 10.96
N TYR A 194 13.24 12.05 11.96
CA TYR A 194 11.94 12.71 12.03
C TYR A 194 12.06 14.23 12.19
N ASP A 195 13.01 14.71 12.98
CA ASP A 195 13.26 16.15 13.14
C ASP A 195 13.66 16.79 11.80
N SER A 196 14.60 16.18 11.07
CA SER A 196 14.96 16.59 9.70
C SER A 196 13.74 16.58 8.77
N PHE A 197 12.96 15.50 8.77
CA PHE A 197 11.74 15.40 7.97
C PHE A 197 10.74 16.52 8.31
N SER A 198 10.41 16.69 9.59
CA SER A 198 9.48 17.70 10.09
C SER A 198 9.93 19.12 9.76
N LYS A 199 11.24 19.42 9.87
CA LYS A 199 11.82 20.70 9.47
C LYS A 199 11.71 20.91 7.95
N GLY A 200 11.99 19.88 7.15
CA GLY A 200 11.84 19.91 5.69
C GLY A 200 10.40 20.21 5.27
N ILE A 201 9.42 19.52 5.87
CA ILE A 201 8.00 19.79 5.67
C ILE A 201 7.64 21.23 6.05
N LYS A 202 8.04 21.71 7.23
CA LYS A 202 7.75 23.08 7.70
C LYS A 202 8.35 24.15 6.79
N ARG A 203 9.56 23.90 6.25
CA ARG A 203 10.21 24.78 5.28
C ARG A 203 9.45 24.84 3.97
N CYS A 204 9.09 23.70 3.39
CA CYS A 204 8.27 23.64 2.17
C CYS A 204 6.93 24.36 2.36
N GLN A 205 6.28 24.12 3.50
CA GLN A 205 5.06 24.80 3.92
C GLN A 205 5.25 26.33 4.01
N SER A 206 6.35 26.80 4.61
CA SER A 206 6.63 28.23 4.71
C SER A 206 6.92 28.84 3.34
N ALA A 207 7.57 28.11 2.44
CA ALA A 207 7.86 28.58 1.09
C ALA A 207 6.59 28.92 0.30
N LEU A 208 5.49 28.21 0.52
CA LEU A 208 4.21 28.47 -0.17
C LEU A 208 3.58 29.83 0.17
N THR A 209 4.00 30.48 1.25
CA THR A 209 3.52 31.83 1.60
C THR A 209 4.37 32.93 0.96
N LEU A 210 5.52 32.59 0.36
CA LEU A 210 6.43 33.55 -0.25
C LEU A 210 5.93 33.98 -1.64
N PRO A 211 5.78 35.29 -1.90
CA PRO A 211 5.34 35.78 -3.21
C PRO A 211 6.45 35.65 -4.27
N ASP A 212 7.71 35.86 -3.88
CA ASP A 212 8.86 35.77 -4.77
C ASP A 212 9.18 34.31 -5.13
N ILE A 213 9.26 34.02 -6.43
CA ILE A 213 9.44 32.65 -6.93
C ILE A 213 10.85 32.12 -6.69
N GLN A 214 11.88 32.98 -6.70
CA GLN A 214 13.26 32.57 -6.50
C GLN A 214 13.50 32.21 -5.03
N LEU A 215 13.04 33.06 -4.11
CA LEU A 215 13.08 32.79 -2.67
C LEU A 215 12.24 31.56 -2.31
N ARG A 216 11.05 31.42 -2.91
CA ARG A 216 10.23 30.22 -2.77
C ARG A 216 10.98 28.97 -3.20
N ASN A 217 11.60 28.99 -4.37
CA ASN A 217 12.35 27.83 -4.89
C ASN A 217 13.58 27.52 -4.03
N ALA A 218 14.28 28.54 -3.52
CA ALA A 218 15.39 28.36 -2.60
C ALA A 218 14.96 27.69 -1.28
N GLU A 219 13.84 28.14 -0.67
CA GLU A 219 13.30 27.50 0.53
C GLU A 219 12.81 26.07 0.28
N ILE A 220 12.23 25.80 -0.89
CA ILE A 220 11.86 24.42 -1.29
C ILE A 220 13.10 23.54 -1.45
N ASN A 221 14.19 24.04 -2.03
CA ASN A 221 15.44 23.29 -2.18
C ASN A 221 16.02 22.95 -0.80
N ILE A 222 16.12 23.92 0.10
CA ILE A 222 16.58 23.68 1.48
C ILE A 222 15.66 22.67 2.19
N GLY A 223 14.35 22.81 2.01
CA GLY A 223 13.37 21.86 2.53
C GLY A 223 13.61 20.45 2.00
N ARG A 224 13.91 20.30 0.71
CA ARG A 224 14.23 19.03 0.06
C ARG A 224 15.53 18.42 0.57
N ASP A 225 16.57 19.22 0.79
CA ASP A 225 17.84 18.74 1.36
C ASP A 225 17.62 18.09 2.73
N LEU A 226 16.80 18.72 3.58
CA LEU A 226 16.40 18.15 4.87
C LEU A 226 15.61 16.82 4.73
N LEU A 227 14.79 16.69 3.68
CA LEU A 227 14.09 15.44 3.39
C LEU A 227 15.05 14.34 2.91
N PHE A 228 16.07 14.67 2.13
CA PHE A 228 17.12 13.72 1.76
C PHE A 228 17.96 13.29 2.96
N GLU A 229 18.26 14.21 3.89
CA GLU A 229 18.93 13.85 5.15
C GLU A 229 18.07 12.91 6.00
N ALA A 230 16.75 13.15 6.06
CA ALA A 230 15.83 12.21 6.70
C ALA A 230 15.87 10.85 5.98
N LEU A 231 15.75 10.83 4.65
CA LEU A 231 15.77 9.60 3.85
C LEU A 231 17.02 8.75 4.12
N LYS A 232 18.20 9.39 4.15
CA LYS A 232 19.48 8.73 4.46
C LYS A 232 19.49 8.05 5.83
N ILE A 233 18.78 8.62 6.80
CA ILE A 233 18.65 8.02 8.14
C ILE A 233 17.71 6.81 8.06
N TYR A 234 16.51 6.95 7.47
CA TYR A 234 15.49 5.88 7.46
C TYR A 234 15.84 4.70 6.54
N ASP A 235 16.50 4.97 5.41
CA ASP A 235 16.91 3.97 4.40
C ASP A 235 18.23 3.28 4.77
N ASN A 236 18.75 3.50 5.98
CA ASN A 236 19.95 2.82 6.46
C ASN A 236 19.63 1.34 6.77
N PRO A 237 20.27 0.37 6.07
CA PRO A 237 19.97 -1.05 6.25
C PRO A 237 20.16 -1.55 7.69
N SER A 238 21.04 -0.92 8.48
CA SER A 238 21.25 -1.28 9.89
C SER A 238 20.01 -1.05 10.77
N LEU A 239 19.03 -0.28 10.31
CA LEU A 239 17.74 -0.12 10.98
C LEU A 239 16.80 -1.30 10.77
N LEU A 240 17.03 -2.13 9.74
CA LEU A 240 16.22 -3.31 9.43
C LEU A 240 16.77 -4.59 10.06
N GLU A 241 18.03 -4.55 10.50
CA GLU A 241 18.71 -5.70 11.11
C GLU A 241 18.01 -6.12 12.42
N GLY A 242 17.67 -7.41 12.53
CA GLY A 242 16.98 -7.96 13.69
C GLY A 242 15.46 -7.66 13.76
N LEU A 243 14.91 -6.86 12.85
CA LEU A 243 13.47 -6.66 12.74
C LEU A 243 12.80 -7.88 12.10
N CYS A 244 11.63 -8.24 12.63
CA CYS A 244 10.72 -9.18 11.97
C CYS A 244 10.09 -8.55 10.72
N SER A 245 9.45 -9.37 9.88
CA SER A 245 8.96 -8.93 8.56
C SER A 245 7.89 -7.83 8.68
N THR A 246 7.06 -7.90 9.71
CA THR A 246 6.02 -6.91 10.02
C THR A 246 6.62 -5.57 10.43
N ALA A 247 7.69 -5.56 11.24
CA ALA A 247 8.40 -4.34 11.63
C ALA A 247 9.18 -3.74 10.44
N GLN A 248 9.78 -4.58 9.59
CA GLN A 248 10.43 -4.14 8.35
C GLN A 248 9.45 -3.41 7.42
N LEU A 249 8.23 -3.94 7.24
CA LEU A 249 7.19 -3.27 6.46
C LEU A 249 6.92 -1.86 6.98
N ARG A 250 6.73 -1.69 8.29
CA ARG A 250 6.48 -0.36 8.89
C ARG A 250 7.63 0.62 8.69
N GLN A 251 8.87 0.13 8.78
CA GLN A 251 10.04 0.96 8.52
C GLN A 251 10.12 1.37 7.04
N MET A 252 9.80 0.47 6.12
CA MET A 252 9.73 0.76 4.68
C MET A 252 8.63 1.78 4.34
N GLU A 253 7.47 1.71 5.00
CA GLU A 253 6.41 2.72 4.85
C GLU A 253 6.89 4.14 5.23
N CYS A 254 7.74 4.27 6.25
CA CYS A 254 8.37 5.56 6.58
C CYS A 254 9.25 6.07 5.42
N ILE A 255 10.06 5.20 4.82
CA ILE A 255 10.93 5.54 3.68
C ILE A 255 10.08 6.01 2.50
N TRP A 256 9.02 5.28 2.16
CA TRP A 256 8.13 5.63 1.07
C TRP A 256 7.39 6.95 1.29
N ALA A 257 7.04 7.29 2.54
CA ALA A 257 6.43 8.57 2.88
C ALA A 257 7.41 9.75 2.67
N ILE A 258 8.70 9.56 3.00
CA ILE A 258 9.75 10.56 2.76
C ILE A 258 9.97 10.76 1.26
N GLU A 259 10.03 9.67 0.49
CA GLU A 259 10.18 9.72 -0.97
C GLU A 259 9.05 10.50 -1.65
N GLN A 260 7.82 10.34 -1.18
CA GLN A 260 6.69 11.11 -1.68
C GLN A 260 6.76 12.59 -1.31
N ALA A 261 7.19 12.92 -0.09
CA ALA A 261 7.42 14.30 0.30
C ALA A 261 8.47 14.95 -0.63
N ILE A 262 9.54 14.23 -0.97
CA ILE A 262 10.55 14.68 -1.95
C ILE A 262 9.89 14.89 -3.33
N GLY A 263 9.09 13.94 -3.82
CA GLY A 263 8.33 14.08 -5.07
C GLY A 263 7.45 15.34 -5.10
N ILE A 264 6.75 15.64 -4.01
CA ILE A 264 5.92 16.86 -3.88
C ILE A 264 6.78 18.12 -4.01
N THR A 265 8.00 18.14 -3.47
CA THR A 265 8.88 19.31 -3.63
C THR A 265 9.27 19.58 -5.07
N PHE A 266 9.48 18.55 -5.90
CA PHE A 266 9.74 18.72 -7.33
C PHE A 266 8.48 19.17 -8.07
N GLN A 267 7.31 18.65 -7.68
CA GLN A 267 6.03 19.10 -8.22
C GLN A 267 5.76 20.57 -7.92
N LEU A 268 6.11 21.06 -6.73
CA LEU A 268 6.00 22.47 -6.36
C LEU A 268 6.83 23.39 -7.27
N GLN A 269 7.95 22.88 -7.78
CA GLN A 269 8.83 23.58 -8.73
C GLN A 269 8.48 23.28 -10.20
N ARG A 270 7.38 22.55 -10.46
CA ARG A 270 6.91 22.16 -11.80
C ARG A 270 7.90 21.31 -12.60
N ALA A 271 8.79 20.58 -11.91
CA ALA A 271 9.72 19.65 -12.53
C ALA A 271 9.02 18.30 -12.82
N TYR A 272 7.98 18.31 -13.64
CA TYR A 272 7.06 17.17 -13.79
C TYR A 272 7.72 15.91 -14.34
N ASP A 273 8.73 16.02 -15.21
CA ASP A 273 9.50 14.88 -15.70
C ASP A 273 10.20 14.17 -14.55
N ILE A 274 10.87 14.95 -13.69
CA ILE A 274 11.52 14.43 -12.48
C ILE A 274 10.51 13.76 -11.57
N VAL A 275 9.33 14.38 -11.37
CA VAL A 275 8.28 13.78 -10.53
C VAL A 275 7.83 12.44 -11.11
N SER A 276 7.55 12.35 -12.41
CA SER A 276 7.14 11.10 -13.05
C SER A 276 8.18 9.99 -12.86
N ASP A 277 9.47 10.31 -13.08
CA ASP A 277 10.57 9.37 -12.84
C ASP A 277 10.64 8.92 -11.37
N ARG A 278 10.49 9.85 -10.41
CA ARG A 278 10.47 9.51 -8.98
C ARG A 278 9.30 8.60 -8.63
N LEU A 279 8.10 8.84 -9.18
CA LEU A 279 6.92 8.01 -8.92
C LEU A 279 7.07 6.61 -9.50
N SER A 280 7.65 6.49 -10.69
CA SER A 280 7.99 5.19 -11.29
C SER A 280 9.00 4.42 -10.41
N GLY A 281 10.05 5.11 -9.95
CA GLY A 281 11.04 4.56 -9.03
C GLY A 281 10.43 4.12 -7.69
N LEU A 282 9.54 4.95 -7.12
CA LEU A 282 8.85 4.65 -5.87
C LEU A 282 7.93 3.42 -6.01
N GLN A 283 7.16 3.33 -7.09
CA GLN A 283 6.31 2.15 -7.34
C GLN A 283 7.15 0.87 -7.46
N SER A 284 8.31 0.94 -8.11
CA SER A 284 9.24 -0.19 -8.22
C SER A 284 9.82 -0.57 -6.85
N LYS A 285 10.22 0.44 -6.05
CA LYS A 285 10.74 0.23 -4.69
C LYS A 285 9.69 -0.40 -3.77
N ILE A 286 8.45 0.11 -3.75
CA ILE A 286 7.35 -0.47 -2.95
C ILE A 286 7.16 -1.94 -3.30
N ARG A 287 7.11 -2.31 -4.59
CA ARG A 287 6.95 -3.71 -5.00
C ARG A 287 8.11 -4.59 -4.52
N GLN A 288 9.34 -4.11 -4.68
CA GLN A 288 10.55 -4.86 -4.27
C GLN A 288 10.66 -5.01 -2.74
N ASP A 289 10.33 -3.96 -2.01
CA ASP A 289 10.30 -3.95 -0.55
C ASP A 289 9.22 -4.93 -0.03
N CYS A 290 8.03 -4.93 -0.61
CA CYS A 290 6.96 -5.90 -0.29
C CYS A 290 7.39 -7.35 -0.55
N LEU A 291 8.07 -7.63 -1.67
CA LEU A 291 8.62 -8.95 -1.96
C LEU A 291 9.68 -9.38 -0.93
N THR A 292 10.49 -8.43 -0.47
CA THR A 292 11.52 -8.67 0.56
C THR A 292 10.87 -9.04 1.90
N VAL A 293 9.84 -8.31 2.31
CA VAL A 293 9.04 -8.59 3.51
C VAL A 293 8.38 -9.97 3.42
N LEU A 294 7.76 -10.31 2.28
CA LEU A 294 7.12 -11.62 2.09
C LEU A 294 8.12 -12.77 2.13
N LYS A 295 9.31 -12.59 1.57
CA LYS A 295 10.39 -13.59 1.66
C LYS A 295 10.87 -13.81 3.10
N GLY A 296 10.87 -12.74 3.90
CA GLY A 296 11.20 -12.78 5.32
C GLY A 296 10.13 -13.44 6.18
N CYS A 297 8.86 -13.43 5.77
CA CYS A 297 7.72 -13.92 6.55
C CYS A 297 7.82 -15.45 6.80
N GLN A 298 8.05 -15.84 8.05
CA GLN A 298 8.25 -17.25 8.44
C GLN A 298 7.07 -17.85 9.20
N SER A 299 6.09 -17.05 9.63
CA SER A 299 5.02 -17.51 10.51
C SER A 299 3.63 -17.07 10.06
N GLU A 300 2.62 -17.87 10.41
CA GLU A 300 1.21 -17.55 10.16
C GLU A 300 0.76 -16.26 10.88
N PRO A 301 1.15 -15.98 12.15
CA PRO A 301 0.84 -14.69 12.80
C PRO A 301 1.40 -13.47 12.08
N GLU A 302 2.62 -13.55 11.55
CA GLU A 302 3.17 -12.47 10.73
C GLU A 302 2.36 -12.30 9.46
N LEU A 303 1.95 -13.40 8.81
CA LEU A 303 1.13 -13.32 7.61
C LEU A 303 -0.27 -12.78 7.90
N ASP A 304 -0.87 -13.11 9.05
CA ASP A 304 -2.16 -12.58 9.49
C ASP A 304 -2.14 -11.06 9.60
N PHE A 305 -0.98 -10.50 9.96
CA PHE A 305 -0.74 -9.07 9.93
C PHE A 305 -0.44 -8.55 8.53
N LEU A 306 0.48 -9.19 7.81
CA LEU A 306 0.99 -8.71 6.52
C LEU A 306 -0.04 -8.79 5.41
N PHE A 307 -0.90 -9.81 5.40
CA PHE A 307 -1.77 -10.07 4.27
C PHE A 307 -2.77 -8.92 4.04
N PRO A 308 -3.54 -8.44 5.04
CA PRO A 308 -4.42 -7.29 4.85
C PRO A 308 -3.65 -6.02 4.46
N GLU A 309 -2.48 -5.78 5.09
CA GLU A 309 -1.65 -4.59 4.83
C GLU A 309 -1.12 -4.55 3.39
N LEU A 310 -0.50 -5.65 2.94
CA LEU A 310 0.10 -5.74 1.61
C LEU A 310 -0.99 -5.76 0.54
N THR A 311 -2.11 -6.43 0.79
CA THR A 311 -3.28 -6.37 -0.09
C THR A 311 -3.72 -4.93 -0.32
N ARG A 312 -3.84 -4.15 0.75
CA ARG A 312 -4.19 -2.73 0.67
C ARG A 312 -3.13 -1.92 -0.08
N ILE A 313 -1.85 -2.13 0.23
CA ILE A 313 -0.75 -1.43 -0.46
C ILE A 313 -0.78 -1.70 -1.97
N ILE A 314 -0.96 -2.95 -2.37
CA ILE A 314 -0.96 -3.37 -3.78
C ILE A 314 -2.22 -2.89 -4.49
N GLY A 315 -3.39 -3.11 -3.90
CA GLY A 315 -4.68 -2.80 -4.53
C GLY A 315 -4.99 -1.31 -4.56
N HIS A 316 -4.57 -0.57 -3.54
CA HIS A 316 -4.98 0.81 -3.33
C HIS A 316 -3.81 1.81 -3.45
N ASP A 317 -2.77 1.68 -2.62
CA ASP A 317 -1.73 2.72 -2.54
C ASP A 317 -0.85 2.80 -3.80
N LEU A 318 -0.46 1.65 -4.38
CA LEU A 318 0.24 1.63 -5.67
C LEU A 318 -0.63 2.23 -6.78
N SER A 319 -1.92 1.91 -6.79
CA SER A 319 -2.88 2.48 -7.75
C SER A 319 -2.92 4.01 -7.64
N VAL A 320 -2.89 4.55 -6.42
CA VAL A 320 -2.88 6.00 -6.18
C VAL A 320 -1.61 6.67 -6.71
N ILE A 321 -0.44 6.06 -6.50
CA ILE A 321 0.83 6.59 -7.00
C ILE A 321 0.89 6.51 -8.53
N GLU A 322 0.42 5.42 -9.12
CA GLU A 322 0.33 5.27 -10.57
C GLU A 322 -0.64 6.27 -11.19
N PHE A 323 -1.77 6.53 -10.53
CA PHE A 323 -2.71 7.57 -10.93
C PHE A 323 -2.05 8.95 -10.92
N TRP A 324 -1.33 9.29 -9.86
CA TRP A 324 -0.58 10.54 -9.79
C TRP A 324 0.41 10.67 -10.97
N GLN A 325 1.14 9.60 -11.29
CA GLN A 325 2.05 9.60 -12.44
C GLN A 325 1.30 9.81 -13.78
N ASN A 326 0.23 9.04 -14.02
CA ASN A 326 -0.57 9.12 -15.24
C ASN A 326 -1.16 10.52 -15.46
N GLU A 327 -1.63 11.16 -14.39
CA GLU A 327 -2.14 12.54 -14.43
C GLU A 327 -1.04 13.53 -14.84
N LEU A 328 0.15 13.44 -14.25
CA LEU A 328 1.27 14.31 -14.60
C LEU A 328 1.70 14.13 -16.06
N ASP A 329 1.87 12.88 -16.49
CA ASP A 329 2.27 12.54 -17.86
C ASP A 329 1.25 13.04 -18.88
N TRP A 330 -0.04 12.92 -18.57
CA TRP A 330 -1.11 13.44 -19.43
C TRP A 330 -1.11 14.97 -19.47
N MET A 331 -0.96 15.64 -18.33
CA MET A 331 -0.91 17.10 -18.26
C MET A 331 0.18 17.72 -19.13
N GLN A 332 1.33 17.04 -19.27
CA GLN A 332 2.42 17.47 -20.15
C GLN A 332 2.06 17.40 -21.64
N THR A 333 1.05 16.60 -22.02
CA THR A 333 0.57 16.52 -23.42
C THR A 333 -0.39 17.64 -23.80
N LEU A 334 -0.92 18.37 -22.81
CA LEU A 334 -1.91 19.42 -23.03
C LEU A 334 -1.25 20.73 -23.47
N SER A 335 -1.91 21.45 -24.39
CA SER A 335 -1.52 22.82 -24.74
C SER A 335 -1.76 23.78 -23.56
N PRO A 336 -1.07 24.94 -23.50
CA PRO A 336 -1.30 25.94 -22.45
C PRO A 336 -2.76 26.38 -22.33
N LYS A 337 -3.50 26.41 -23.45
CA LYS A 337 -4.94 26.75 -23.47
C LYS A 337 -5.78 25.67 -22.77
N GLU A 338 -5.54 24.41 -23.08
CA GLU A 338 -6.22 23.28 -22.44
C GLU A 338 -5.90 23.21 -20.95
N GLN A 339 -4.64 23.42 -20.59
CA GLN A 339 -4.20 23.50 -19.20
C GLN A 339 -4.93 24.61 -18.42
N HIS A 340 -5.11 25.79 -19.02
CA HIS A 340 -5.87 26.88 -18.42
C HIS A 340 -7.37 26.55 -18.30
N GLN A 341 -7.95 25.91 -19.31
CA GLN A 341 -9.34 25.48 -19.29
C GLN A 341 -9.59 24.48 -18.16
N LEU A 342 -8.73 23.47 -18.03
CA LEU A 342 -8.85 22.45 -16.99
C LEU A 342 -8.71 23.05 -15.58
N ALA A 343 -7.77 23.98 -15.42
CA ALA A 343 -7.66 24.78 -14.20
C ALA A 343 -8.97 25.53 -13.89
N SER A 344 -9.57 26.22 -14.87
CA SER A 344 -10.81 26.96 -14.64
C SER A 344 -11.97 26.05 -14.19
N LEU A 345 -12.01 24.81 -14.69
CA LEU A 345 -13.01 23.81 -14.35
C LEU A 345 -12.87 23.31 -12.89
N ASP A 346 -11.64 23.08 -12.41
CA ASP A 346 -11.37 22.69 -11.01
C ASP A 346 -11.87 23.77 -10.02
N LYS A 347 -11.69 25.07 -10.36
CA LYS A 347 -12.19 26.19 -9.53
C LYS A 347 -13.71 26.20 -9.40
N GLN A 348 -14.43 26.01 -10.51
CA GLN A 348 -15.89 26.00 -10.51
C GLN A 348 -16.47 24.81 -9.73
N SER A 349 -15.74 23.69 -9.73
CA SER A 349 -16.09 22.53 -8.90
C SER A 349 -15.90 22.81 -7.40
N ALA A 350 -14.87 23.57 -7.03
CA ALA A 350 -14.54 23.90 -5.64
C ALA A 350 -15.50 24.93 -4.99
N ASP A 351 -15.96 25.94 -5.74
CA ASP A 351 -16.83 27.00 -5.20
C ASP A 351 -18.29 26.56 -4.96
N ASN A 352 -18.75 25.51 -5.64
CA ASN A 352 -20.09 24.93 -5.45
C ASN A 352 -20.15 23.86 -4.34
N LEU A 353 -19.06 23.59 -3.63
CA LEU A 353 -18.94 22.53 -2.63
C LEU A 353 -18.53 23.11 -1.26
N LYS A 354 -19.48 23.77 -0.59
CA LYS A 354 -19.40 23.98 0.88
C LYS A 354 -19.48 22.68 1.68
N SER A 355 -19.81 21.56 1.04
CA SER A 355 -19.52 20.24 1.57
C SER A 355 -18.16 19.82 1.04
N SER A 356 -17.25 19.52 1.96
CA SER A 356 -15.99 18.81 1.75
C SER A 356 -16.06 17.81 0.57
N PHE A 357 -14.91 17.53 -0.07
CA PHE A 357 -14.70 16.28 -0.80
C PHE A 357 -14.90 15.10 0.18
N HIS A 358 -16.15 14.86 0.59
CA HIS A 358 -16.60 13.72 1.34
C HIS A 358 -16.74 12.62 0.31
N THR A 359 -15.65 11.88 0.12
CA THR A 359 -15.71 10.47 -0.24
C THR A 359 -16.73 9.84 0.69
N THR A 360 -17.98 9.61 0.27
CA THR A 360 -19.02 9.14 1.20
C THR A 360 -18.64 7.74 1.72
N PHE A 361 -18.71 7.57 3.04
CA PHE A 361 -17.85 6.64 3.79
C PHE A 361 -18.53 5.34 4.21
N ALA A 362 -18.11 4.20 3.62
CA ALA A 362 -18.43 2.87 4.12
C ALA A 362 -17.31 2.35 5.06
N PRO A 363 -17.62 1.57 6.10
CA PRO A 363 -16.64 1.09 7.08
C PRO A 363 -15.82 -0.12 6.60
N ILE A 364 -14.60 -0.22 7.16
CA ILE A 364 -13.43 -1.11 6.94
C ILE A 364 -13.71 -2.64 7.06
N ALA A 365 -14.96 -3.07 7.16
CA ALA A 365 -15.31 -4.45 7.53
C ALA A 365 -14.95 -5.54 6.50
N ALA A 366 -14.57 -5.18 5.26
CA ALA A 366 -14.40 -6.13 4.16
C ALA A 366 -13.00 -6.81 4.11
N GLU A 367 -11.92 -6.10 4.48
CA GLU A 367 -10.55 -6.63 4.32
C GLU A 367 -10.23 -7.76 5.32
N PRO A 368 -10.48 -7.62 6.64
CA PRO A 368 -10.19 -8.68 7.60
C PRO A 368 -11.11 -9.91 7.44
N SER A 369 -12.40 -9.69 7.14
CA SER A 369 -13.38 -10.77 6.99
C SER A 369 -13.09 -11.69 5.79
N LEU A 370 -12.48 -11.13 4.73
CA LEU A 370 -12.13 -11.91 3.56
C LEU A 370 -10.83 -12.72 3.75
N TYR A 371 -9.84 -12.15 4.43
CA TYR A 371 -8.62 -12.91 4.77
C TYR A 371 -8.96 -14.13 5.64
N GLU A 372 -9.84 -13.99 6.63
CA GLU A 372 -10.30 -15.12 7.44
C GLU A 372 -10.97 -16.22 6.61
N SER A 373 -11.78 -15.85 5.61
CA SER A 373 -12.36 -16.82 4.66
C SER A 373 -11.28 -17.54 3.84
N LEU A 374 -10.26 -16.83 3.37
CA LEU A 374 -9.16 -17.43 2.61
C LEU A 374 -8.29 -18.35 3.48
N LYS A 375 -8.03 -17.94 4.72
CA LYS A 375 -7.28 -18.68 5.73
C LYS A 375 -7.92 -20.03 6.02
N GLN A 376 -9.25 -20.09 6.13
CA GLN A 376 -9.98 -21.35 6.30
C GLN A 376 -9.84 -22.32 5.10
N LYS A 377 -9.50 -21.81 3.91
CA LYS A 377 -9.49 -22.58 2.66
C LYS A 377 -8.08 -22.90 2.14
N SER A 378 -7.03 -22.40 2.78
CA SER A 378 -5.69 -22.38 2.20
C SER A 378 -4.60 -22.58 3.23
N HIS A 379 -3.49 -23.20 2.80
CA HIS A 379 -2.28 -23.23 3.60
C HIS A 379 -1.64 -21.83 3.64
N PHE A 380 -1.01 -21.47 4.76
CA PHE A 380 -0.45 -20.11 4.95
C PHE A 380 0.60 -19.77 3.88
N LEU A 381 1.44 -20.74 3.48
CA LEU A 381 2.41 -20.52 2.40
C LEU A 381 1.73 -20.26 1.05
N SER A 382 0.57 -20.87 0.78
CA SER A 382 -0.19 -20.57 -0.44
C SER A 382 -0.71 -19.14 -0.43
N LEU A 383 -1.14 -18.63 0.72
CA LEU A 383 -1.61 -17.25 0.88
C LEU A 383 -0.47 -16.25 0.68
N ARG A 384 0.71 -16.55 1.23
CA ARG A 384 1.91 -15.76 1.01
C ARG A 384 2.29 -15.69 -0.48
N ASP A 385 2.28 -16.83 -1.16
CA ASP A 385 2.64 -16.90 -2.59
C ASP A 385 1.63 -16.18 -3.50
N GLN A 386 0.35 -16.11 -3.11
CA GLN A 386 -0.62 -15.26 -3.82
C GLN A 386 -0.25 -13.78 -3.81
N LEU A 387 0.23 -13.26 -2.68
CA LEU A 387 0.73 -11.88 -2.61
C LEU A 387 1.98 -11.70 -3.48
N VAL A 388 2.84 -12.73 -3.53
CA VAL A 388 4.02 -12.73 -4.41
C VAL A 388 3.60 -12.67 -5.89
N PHE A 389 2.59 -13.44 -6.31
CA PHE A 389 2.08 -13.39 -7.68
C PHE A 389 1.45 -12.04 -8.02
N ALA A 390 0.76 -11.40 -7.07
CA ALA A 390 0.22 -10.05 -7.27
C ALA A 390 1.30 -9.00 -7.53
N LEU A 391 2.45 -9.14 -6.85
CA LEU A 391 3.59 -8.23 -6.98
C LEU A 391 4.46 -8.55 -8.20
N LYS A 392 4.60 -9.84 -8.53
CA LYS A 392 5.46 -10.37 -9.60
C LYS A 392 4.80 -11.58 -10.28
N PRO A 393 3.88 -11.35 -11.22
CA PRO A 393 3.06 -12.41 -11.83
C PRO A 393 3.87 -13.49 -12.54
N GLU A 394 5.09 -13.18 -13.00
CA GLU A 394 5.95 -14.13 -13.70
C GLU A 394 6.37 -15.31 -12.81
N LEU A 395 6.38 -15.13 -11.48
CA LEU A 395 6.72 -16.19 -10.53
C LEU A 395 5.65 -17.29 -10.47
N ARG A 396 4.41 -16.99 -10.88
CA ARG A 396 3.31 -17.97 -10.95
C ARG A 396 3.62 -19.16 -11.87
N ARG A 397 4.35 -18.91 -12.96
CA ARG A 397 4.71 -19.93 -13.95
C ARG A 397 5.50 -21.10 -13.36
N GLY A 398 6.31 -20.84 -12.33
CA GLY A 398 7.05 -21.89 -11.63
C GLY A 398 6.11 -22.89 -10.95
N HIS A 399 5.06 -22.38 -10.29
CA HIS A 399 4.03 -23.21 -9.65
C HIS A 399 3.19 -23.95 -10.68
N GLU A 400 2.75 -23.27 -11.75
CA GLU A 400 2.00 -23.92 -12.85
C GLU A 400 2.77 -25.10 -13.46
N PHE A 401 4.06 -24.89 -13.74
CA PHE A 401 4.93 -25.93 -14.28
C PHE A 401 5.05 -27.11 -13.32
N TYR A 402 5.33 -26.85 -12.04
CA TYR A 402 5.44 -27.89 -11.02
C TYR A 402 4.12 -28.68 -10.88
N VAL A 403 2.99 -27.99 -10.77
CA VAL A 403 1.66 -28.61 -10.64
C VAL A 403 1.35 -29.47 -11.87
N SER A 404 1.67 -28.99 -13.08
CA SER A 404 1.47 -29.77 -14.31
C SER A 404 2.27 -31.07 -14.31
N GLN A 405 3.53 -31.02 -13.87
CA GLN A 405 4.38 -32.21 -13.78
C GLN A 405 3.83 -33.21 -12.76
N GLN A 406 3.40 -32.72 -11.59
CA GLN A 406 2.83 -33.58 -10.56
C GLN A 406 1.49 -34.17 -10.97
N ALA A 407 0.65 -33.42 -11.67
CA ALA A 407 -0.60 -33.92 -12.23
C ALA A 407 -0.38 -35.08 -13.22
N LEU A 408 0.63 -34.98 -14.09
CA LEU A 408 1.01 -36.06 -14.99
C LEU A 408 1.48 -37.31 -14.24
N LEU A 409 2.33 -37.14 -13.23
CA LEU A 409 2.86 -38.25 -12.42
C LEU A 409 1.79 -38.96 -11.59
N THR A 410 0.77 -38.24 -11.15
CA THR A 410 -0.31 -38.75 -10.29
C THR A 410 -1.58 -39.15 -11.06
N GLY A 411 -1.60 -38.95 -12.39
CA GLY A 411 -2.73 -39.32 -13.24
C GLY A 411 -3.92 -38.35 -13.22
N TYR A 412 -3.77 -37.15 -12.66
CA TYR A 412 -4.83 -36.12 -12.65
C TYR A 412 -4.94 -35.41 -14.00
N GLN A 413 -5.54 -36.09 -14.98
CA GLN A 413 -5.67 -35.60 -16.37
C GLN A 413 -6.49 -34.30 -16.50
N ALA A 414 -7.31 -33.93 -15.51
CA ALA A 414 -8.08 -32.70 -15.49
C ALA A 414 -7.23 -31.42 -15.27
N LEU A 415 -6.02 -31.55 -14.70
CA LEU A 415 -5.10 -30.44 -14.46
C LEU A 415 -4.17 -30.24 -15.67
N ALA A 416 -4.77 -29.89 -16.82
CA ALA A 416 -4.07 -29.72 -18.08
C ALA A 416 -3.42 -28.33 -18.21
N PRO A 417 -2.23 -28.21 -18.84
CA PRO A 417 -1.55 -26.92 -19.03
C PRO A 417 -2.36 -25.84 -19.77
N SER A 418 -3.29 -26.26 -20.64
CA SER A 418 -4.16 -25.38 -21.41
C SER A 418 -5.13 -24.56 -20.53
N SER A 419 -5.37 -24.98 -19.28
CA SER A 419 -6.38 -24.37 -18.41
C SER A 419 -5.80 -23.31 -17.46
N TRP A 420 -4.47 -23.14 -17.38
CA TRP A 420 -3.85 -22.30 -16.35
C TRP A 420 -4.20 -20.81 -16.43
N GLN A 421 -4.59 -20.30 -17.60
CA GLN A 421 -4.99 -18.90 -17.75
C GLN A 421 -6.34 -18.59 -17.10
N GLU A 422 -7.22 -19.59 -16.98
CA GLU A 422 -8.56 -19.44 -16.39
C GLU A 422 -8.59 -19.76 -14.89
N ILE A 423 -7.53 -20.42 -14.39
CA ILE A 423 -7.42 -20.83 -13.00
C ILE A 423 -6.94 -19.66 -12.15
N SER A 424 -7.53 -19.48 -10.96
CA SER A 424 -7.13 -18.41 -10.05
C SER A 424 -5.72 -18.64 -9.45
N ASP A 425 -5.05 -17.56 -9.05
CA ASP A 425 -3.76 -17.62 -8.34
C ASP A 425 -3.87 -18.40 -7.01
N LEU A 426 -5.01 -18.28 -6.32
CA LEU A 426 -5.34 -19.04 -5.13
C LEU A 426 -5.31 -20.55 -5.40
N THR A 427 -5.97 -20.97 -6.48
CA THR A 427 -6.03 -22.38 -6.88
C THR A 427 -4.64 -22.88 -7.26
N VAL A 428 -3.86 -22.13 -8.05
CA VAL A 428 -2.49 -22.53 -8.41
C VAL A 428 -1.60 -22.69 -7.18
N ALA A 429 -1.62 -21.71 -6.26
CA ALA A 429 -0.83 -21.77 -5.03
C ALA A 429 -1.26 -22.95 -4.13
N ASN A 430 -2.55 -23.17 -3.96
CA ASN A 430 -3.06 -24.29 -3.16
C ASN A 430 -2.72 -25.65 -3.78
N LEU A 431 -2.82 -25.80 -5.10
CA LEU A 431 -2.41 -27.04 -5.78
C LEU A 431 -0.91 -27.31 -5.63
N TYR A 432 -0.08 -26.27 -5.74
CA TYR A 432 1.36 -26.39 -5.53
C TYR A 432 1.68 -26.95 -4.14
N TYR A 433 1.10 -26.36 -3.09
CA TYR A 433 1.33 -26.83 -1.72
C TYR A 433 0.67 -28.16 -1.41
N TYR A 434 -0.46 -28.49 -2.03
CA TYR A 434 -1.06 -29.82 -1.96
C TYR A 434 -0.09 -30.91 -2.45
N PHE A 435 0.54 -30.71 -3.62
CA PHE A 435 1.51 -31.66 -4.14
C PHE A 435 2.82 -31.66 -3.33
N LYS A 436 3.28 -30.51 -2.84
CA LYS A 436 4.49 -30.43 -2.00
C LYS A 436 4.36 -31.16 -0.68
N VAL A 437 3.25 -30.96 0.03
CA VAL A 437 3.01 -31.66 1.31
C VAL A 437 2.91 -33.17 1.10
N ARG A 438 2.34 -33.62 -0.01
CA ARG A 438 2.29 -35.05 -0.39
C ARG A 438 3.67 -35.64 -0.69
N GLU A 439 4.56 -34.88 -1.29
CA GLU A 439 5.95 -35.28 -1.59
C GLU A 439 6.78 -35.42 -0.29
N ASP A 440 6.58 -34.51 0.67
CA ASP A 440 7.27 -34.50 1.96
C ASP A 440 6.73 -35.56 2.96
N SER A 441 5.48 -36.02 2.78
CA SER A 441 4.86 -37.07 3.58
C SER A 441 5.13 -38.47 3.02
N THR A 442 6.38 -38.96 3.12
CA THR A 442 6.74 -40.32 2.72
C THR A 442 6.29 -41.42 3.70
N GLU A 443 5.09 -41.34 4.29
CA GLU A 443 4.53 -42.43 5.11
C GLU A 443 3.03 -42.63 4.84
N ASN A 444 2.69 -43.83 4.35
CA ASN A 444 1.38 -44.51 4.24
C ASN A 444 0.11 -43.65 4.29
N TYR A 445 -0.59 -43.57 3.15
CA TYR A 445 -1.96 -43.05 3.10
C TYR A 445 -3.03 -44.17 3.11
N PRO A 446 -4.21 -43.88 3.67
CA PRO A 446 -5.34 -44.78 3.70
C PRO A 446 -6.10 -44.82 2.37
N THR A 447 -6.90 -45.86 2.20
CA THR A 447 -7.68 -46.17 0.99
C THR A 447 -8.86 -45.21 0.78
N GLU A 448 -9.38 -45.15 -0.45
CA GLU A 448 -10.45 -44.24 -0.92
C GLU A 448 -11.68 -44.13 0.00
N GLN A 449 -11.94 -45.13 0.86
CA GLN A 449 -13.02 -45.11 1.85
C GLN A 449 -12.80 -44.10 2.99
N GLU A 450 -11.57 -43.71 3.32
CA GLU A 450 -11.31 -42.72 4.38
C GLU A 450 -11.48 -41.26 3.89
N LEU A 451 -11.48 -41.05 2.56
CA LEU A 451 -11.68 -39.74 1.93
C LEU A 451 -13.17 -39.31 1.83
N GLU A 452 -14.10 -40.22 2.11
CA GLU A 452 -15.54 -39.92 2.05
C GLU A 452 -16.09 -39.23 3.32
N THR A 453 -15.26 -39.01 4.34
CA THR A 453 -15.64 -38.16 5.49
C THR A 453 -14.89 -36.83 5.44
N PRO A 454 -15.59 -35.68 5.31
CA PRO A 454 -14.95 -34.38 5.27
C PRO A 454 -14.56 -33.97 6.70
N SER A 455 -13.46 -34.51 7.21
CA SER A 455 -12.78 -33.95 8.38
C SER A 455 -11.46 -33.33 7.94
N TRP A 456 -11.53 -32.05 7.55
CA TRP A 456 -10.37 -31.22 7.29
C TRP A 456 -9.66 -30.89 8.61
N HIS A 457 -9.02 -31.88 9.22
CA HIS A 457 -8.14 -31.69 10.36
C HIS A 457 -6.71 -32.00 9.91
N PHE A 458 -6.00 -30.94 9.51
CA PHE A 458 -4.55 -30.99 9.37
C PHE A 458 -3.93 -31.43 10.70
N SER A 459 -3.12 -32.49 10.67
CA SER A 459 -2.45 -32.99 11.87
C SER A 459 -1.51 -31.92 12.45
N LYS A 460 -1.56 -31.75 13.78
CA LYS A 460 -0.72 -30.81 14.56
C LYS A 460 0.79 -31.11 14.54
N THR A 461 1.24 -32.16 13.85
CA THR A 461 2.63 -32.66 13.97
C THR A 461 3.67 -32.02 13.04
N LEU A 462 3.31 -31.10 12.16
CA LEU A 462 4.27 -30.44 11.25
C LEU A 462 4.98 -29.20 11.81
N LYS A 463 4.96 -28.97 13.13
CA LYS A 463 5.55 -27.77 13.74
C LYS A 463 7.08 -27.77 13.91
N ASN A 464 7.83 -28.85 13.66
CA ASN A 464 9.22 -28.93 14.17
C ASN A 464 10.28 -29.66 13.30
N ARG A 465 10.21 -29.64 11.96
CA ARG A 465 11.34 -30.15 11.14
C ARG A 465 11.58 -29.36 9.86
N LEU A 466 12.06 -28.13 9.99
CA LEU A 466 12.78 -27.42 8.91
C LEU A 466 13.88 -26.53 9.53
N PHE A 467 14.74 -27.07 10.39
CA PHE A 467 15.97 -26.40 10.81
C PHE A 467 17.05 -27.44 11.16
N CYS A 468 17.92 -27.70 10.20
CA CYS A 468 19.37 -27.90 10.36
C CYS A 468 19.94 -28.10 8.95
N GLY A 469 20.59 -27.06 8.43
CA GLY A 469 21.51 -27.23 7.31
C GLY A 469 22.82 -27.75 7.87
N ASP A 470 23.10 -29.03 7.67
CA ASP A 470 24.41 -29.61 7.93
C ASP A 470 25.45 -28.98 7.00
N LEU A 471 26.46 -28.34 7.60
CA LEU A 471 27.72 -28.03 6.94
C LEU A 471 28.52 -29.34 6.78
N PRO A 472 29.15 -29.61 5.62
CA PRO A 472 29.98 -30.79 5.48
C PRO A 472 31.30 -30.60 6.25
N ASN A 473 31.58 -31.53 7.16
CA ASN A 473 32.92 -31.79 7.67
C ASN A 473 33.81 -32.19 6.49
N ASN A 474 34.96 -31.52 6.34
CA ASN A 474 36.10 -32.04 5.61
C ASN A 474 37.23 -32.29 6.60
N ASP A 475 37.80 -33.50 6.48
CA ASP A 475 39.10 -33.89 7.00
C ASP A 475 40.24 -32.97 6.50
#